data_AF-A0A0F7FJ57-F1
#
_entry.id   AF-A0A0F7FJ57-F1
#
_cell.length_a   1.000
_cell.length_b   1.000
_cell.length_c   1.000
_cell.angle_alpha   90.00
_cell.angle_beta   90.00
_cell.angle_gamma   90.00
#
_symmetry.space_group_name_H-M   'P 1'
#
loop_
_entity.id
_entity.type
_entity.pdbx_description
1 polymer ?
#
loop_
_entity_poly.entity_id
_entity_poly.type
_entity_poly.pdbx_seq_one_letter_code
_entity_poly.pdbx_strand_id
1 'polypeptide(L)' 'MGKGLEESIREELKELLGDDQEALSIALSLLERYVQEGSRGVRRRIAELLEAGNIESEATEA' A
#
# COMPACT_ATOMS: atom_id res chain seq x y z
N MET A 1 8.44 -14.08 -15.53
CA MET A 1 8.75 -12.82 -16.24
C MET A 1 8.41 -11.55 -15.43
N GLY A 2 7.67 -11.60 -14.30
CA GLY A 2 7.27 -10.38 -13.56
C GLY A 2 8.26 -9.80 -12.53
N LYS A 3 9.30 -10.53 -12.11
CA LYS A 3 10.18 -10.11 -10.99
C LYS A 3 10.93 -8.80 -11.26
N GLY A 4 11.41 -8.58 -12.49
CA GLY A 4 12.16 -7.36 -12.82
C GLY A 4 11.30 -6.09 -12.89
N LEU A 5 10.03 -6.21 -13.30
CA LEU A 5 9.10 -5.08 -13.29
C LEU A 5 8.69 -4.71 -11.86
N GLU A 6 8.45 -5.71 -11.00
CA GLU A 6 8.16 -5.47 -9.59
C GLU A 6 9.32 -4.75 -8.88
N GLU A 7 10.55 -5.20 -9.09
CA GLU A 7 11.74 -4.54 -8.53
C GLU A 7 11.88 -3.10 -9.02
N SER A 8 11.66 -2.85 -10.31
CA SER A 8 11.73 -1.49 -10.87
C SER A 8 10.70 -0.56 -10.22
N ILE A 9 9.44 -1.01 -10.08
CA ILE A 9 8.39 -0.23 -9.42
C ILE A 9 8.73 -0.01 -7.94
N ARG A 10 9.29 -1.02 -7.27
CA ARG A 10 9.70 -0.91 -5.86
C ARG A 10 10.81 0.12 -5.66
N GLU A 11 11.77 0.21 -6.58
CA GLU A 11 12.83 1.22 -6.55
C GLU A 11 12.27 2.63 -6.79
N GLU A 12 11.40 2.78 -7.79
CA GLU A 12 10.76 4.07 -8.10
C GLU A 12 9.89 4.57 -6.93
N LEU A 13 9.16 3.68 -6.26
CA LEU A 13 8.40 4.03 -5.05
C LEU A 13 9.31 4.51 -3.92
N LYS A 14 10.49 3.90 -3.72
CA LYS A 14 11.45 4.33 -2.70
C LYS A 14 12.07 5.69 -3.02
N GLU A 15 12.31 5.97 -4.29
CA GLU A 15 12.83 7.28 -4.72
C GLU A 15 11.80 8.39 -4.50
N LEU A 16 10.54 8.13 -4.86
CA LEU A 16 9.46 9.13 -4.77
C LEU A 16 8.93 9.36 -3.35
N LEU A 17 8.86 8.31 -2.53
CA LEU A 17 8.22 8.32 -1.22
C LEU A 17 9.22 8.08 -0.07
N GLY A 18 10.53 8.05 -0.33
CA GLY A 18 11.54 7.74 0.68
C GLY A 18 11.50 8.61 1.93
N ASP A 19 11.07 9.87 1.81
CA ASP A 19 10.92 10.80 2.93
C ASP A 19 9.59 10.63 3.68
N ASP A 20 8.59 10.00 3.06
CA ASP A 20 7.28 9.69 3.65
C ASP A 20 7.16 8.17 3.87
N GLN A 21 7.68 7.71 5.02
CA GLN A 21 7.73 6.30 5.37
C GLN A 21 6.34 5.64 5.45
N GLU A 22 5.30 6.40 5.79
CA GLU A 22 3.93 5.90 5.86
C GLU A 22 3.38 5.69 4.45
N ALA A 23 3.48 6.70 3.57
CA ALA A 23 3.06 6.59 2.18
C ALA A 23 3.82 5.48 1.45
N LEU A 24 5.14 5.36 1.68
CA LEU A 24 5.96 4.30 1.12
C LEU A 24 5.48 2.91 1.58
N SER A 25 5.20 2.74 2.88
CA SER A 25 4.69 1.48 3.43
C SER A 25 3.36 1.08 2.79
N ILE A 26 2.43 2.04 2.64
CA ILE A 26 1.15 1.81 1.97
C ILE A 26 1.35 1.42 0.51
N ALA A 27 2.17 2.15 -0.23
CA ALA A 27 2.42 1.88 -1.65
C ALA A 27 3.04 0.50 -1.88
N LEU A 28 4.03 0.11 -1.07
CA LEU A 28 4.65 -1.21 -1.13
C LEU A 28 3.65 -2.33 -0.79
N SER A 29 2.79 -2.11 0.21
CA SER A 29 1.71 -3.03 0.57
C SER A 29 0.73 -3.25 -0.60
N LEU A 30 0.35 -2.18 -1.30
CA LEU A 30 -0.54 -2.27 -2.46
C LEU A 30 0.11 -3.00 -3.64
N LEU A 31 1.39 -2.75 -3.90
CA LEU A 31 2.16 -3.46 -4.92
C LEU A 31 2.22 -4.97 -4.63
N GLU A 32 2.51 -5.36 -3.39
CA GLU A 32 2.54 -6.77 -2.98
C GLU A 32 1.19 -7.45 -3.24
N ARG A 33 0.08 -6.79 -2.87
CA ARG A 33 -1.26 -7.31 -3.10
C ARG A 33 -1.61 -7.43 -4.58
N TYR A 34 -1.14 -6.49 -5.40
CA TYR A 34 -1.29 -6.56 -6.84
C TYR A 34 -0.54 -7.77 -7.43
N VAL A 35 0.68 -8.03 -6.99
CA VAL A 35 1.49 -9.17 -7.45
C VAL A 35 0.84 -10.50 -7.08
N GLN A 36 0.28 -10.61 -5.87
CA GLN A 36 -0.32 -11.85 -5.38
C GLN A 36 -1.73 -12.12 -5.97
N GLU A 37 -2.56 -11.08 -6.10
CA GLU A 37 -4.00 -11.23 -6.33
C GLU A 37 -4.55 -10.29 -7.43
N GLY A 38 -3.69 -9.54 -8.10
CA GLY A 38 -4.06 -8.55 -9.10
C GLY A 38 -4.88 -7.41 -8.51
N SER A 39 -5.71 -6.79 -9.34
CA SER A 39 -6.54 -5.65 -8.94
C SER A 39 -7.54 -5.97 -7.82
N ARG A 40 -7.89 -7.24 -7.60
CA ARG A 40 -8.79 -7.64 -6.50
C ARG A 40 -8.12 -7.49 -5.15
N GLY A 41 -6.84 -7.89 -5.04
CA GLY A 41 -6.05 -7.73 -3.80
C GLY A 41 -5.89 -6.27 -3.42
N VAL A 42 -5.60 -5.41 -4.41
CA VAL A 42 -5.49 -3.96 -4.21
C VAL A 42 -6.77 -3.37 -3.62
N ARG A 43 -7.94 -3.67 -4.21
CA ARG A 43 -9.22 -3.15 -3.71
C ARG A 43 -9.51 -3.60 -2.28
N ARG A 44 -9.23 -4.87 -1.96
CA ARG A 44 -9.42 -5.38 -0.60
C ARG A 44 -8.51 -4.67 0.39
N ARG A 45 -7.24 -4.47 0.04
CA ARG A 45 -6.29 -3.78 0.90
C ARG A 45 -6.66 -2.31 1.14
N ILE A 46 -7.15 -1.61 0.12
CA ILE A 46 -7.65 -0.24 0.29
C ILE A 46 -8.85 -0.21 1.24
N ALA A 47 -9.79 -1.17 1.13
CA ALA A 47 -10.91 -1.24 2.06
C ALA A 47 -10.47 -1.47 3.52
N GLU A 48 -9.51 -2.38 3.75
CA GLU A 48 -8.94 -2.61 5.08
C GLU A 48 -8.28 -1.36 5.67
N LEU A 49 -7.55 -0.58 4.85
CA LEU A 49 -6.91 0.66 5.29
C LEU A 49 -7.93 1.74 5.66
N LEU A 50 -8.99 1.89 4.86
CA LEU A 50 -10.06 2.84 5.14
C LEU A 50 -10.84 2.48 6.41
N GLU A 51 -11.09 1.19 6.63
CA GLU A 51 -11.74 0.70 7.84
C GLU A 51 -10.87 0.94 9.09
N ALA A 52 -9.57 0.65 9.02
CA ALA A 52 -8.63 0.94 10.10
C ALA A 52 -8.56 2.44 10.43
N GLY A 53 -8.51 3.30 9.41
CA GLY A 53 -8.49 4.76 9.59
C GLY A 53 -9.78 5.30 10.23
N ASN A 54 -10.95 4.72 9.88
CA ASN A 54 -12.21 5.09 10.52
C ASN A 54 -12.22 4.73 12.02
N ILE A 55 -11.69 3.56 12.38
CA ILE A 55 -11.62 3.10 13.78
C ILE A 55 -10.71 4.02 14.62
N GLU A 56 -9.56 4.41 14.08
CA GLU A 56 -8.65 5.34 14.78
C GLU A 56 -9.26 6.74 14.95
N SER A 57 -10.01 7.22 13.95
CA SER A 57 -10.72 8.49 14.04
C SER A 57 -11.79 8.48 15.13
N GLU A 58 -12.63 7.43 15.19
CA GLU A 58 -13.69 7.30 16.20
C GLU A 58 -13.15 7.13 17.63
N ALA A 59 -12.02 6.42 17.80
CA ALA A 59 -11.38 6.24 19.11
C ALA A 59 -10.72 7.52 19.65
N THR A 60 -10.39 8.47 18.78
CA THR A 60 -9.76 9.75 19.17
C THR A 60 -10.79 10.82 19.54
N GLU A 61 -12.06 10.64 19.12
CA GLU A 61 -13.16 11.58 19.38
C GLU A 61 -14.02 11.23 20.62
N ALA A 62 -13.82 10.05 21.23
CA ALA A 62 -14.55 9.55 22.41
C ALA A 62 -13.85 9.85 23.75
#